data_AF-A0A011N4F2-F1
#
_entry.id   AF-A0A011N4F2-F1
#
_cell.length_a   1.000
_cell.length_b   1.000
_cell.length_c   1.000
_cell.angle_alpha   90.00
_cell.angle_beta   90.00
_cell.angle_gamma   90.00
#
_symmetry.space_group_name_H-M   'P 1'
#
loop_
_entity.id
_entity.type
_entity.pdbx_description
1 polymer ?
#
loop_
_entity_poly.entity_id
_entity_poly.type
_entity_poly.pdbx_seq_one_letter_code
_entity_poly.pdbx_strand_id
1 'polypeptide(L)'
;MEFTAAEVSVFLALGTAALFAGFIDAVVGGGGLIQIPALFTTLPNEVPATLFGTNKFSSVFGTSNAAWRYARRVNMPWRTTLPAAFAAFAFSYLGAAAVAWMPPELLRPLILALLIGAAVYTFARSEFGAIHRPQHTGRREFIYALIVGGAIGFYDGFFGPGTGSFLIFLFIRFFGFDFLHASAASKVVNVATNLAAMGYFLPNGHILLGLAILMATCNVLGSLLGTHLALRHGSGFVRKVFLCVVSLFIVKFAYDTFA
;
A
#
# COMPACT_ATOMS: atom_id res chain seq x y z
N MET A 1 24.50 11.77 -22.18
CA MET A 1 24.22 11.89 -20.73
C MET A 1 25.04 10.81 -20.04
N GLU A 2 26.21 11.18 -19.52
CA GLU A 2 26.98 10.31 -18.63
C GLU A 2 26.30 10.38 -17.26
N PHE A 3 25.59 9.32 -16.90
CA PHE A 3 25.10 9.18 -15.53
C PHE A 3 26.30 8.97 -14.62
N THR A 4 26.39 9.74 -13.55
CA THR A 4 27.44 9.54 -12.54
C THR A 4 27.24 8.19 -11.86
N ALA A 5 28.33 7.53 -11.43
CA ALA A 5 28.25 6.23 -10.74
C ALA A 5 27.33 6.28 -9.50
N ALA A 6 27.23 7.45 -8.85
CA ALA A 6 26.31 7.72 -7.77
C ALA A 6 24.84 7.66 -8.22
N GLU A 7 24.48 8.27 -9.35
CA GLU A 7 23.11 8.22 -9.90
C GLU A 7 22.70 6.78 -10.26
N VAL A 8 23.60 6.03 -10.91
CA VAL A 8 23.33 4.62 -11.27
C VAL A 8 23.06 3.77 -10.02
N SER A 9 23.81 3.99 -8.94
CA SER A 9 23.60 3.29 -7.67
C SER A 9 22.23 3.59 -7.03
N VAL A 10 21.77 4.85 -7.11
CA VAL A 10 20.46 5.27 -6.61
C VAL A 10 19.33 4.64 -7.41
N PHE A 11 19.43 4.64 -8.75
CA PHE A 11 18.42 4.00 -9.61
C PHE A 11 18.32 2.49 -9.36
N LEU A 12 19.46 1.80 -9.17
CA LEU A 12 19.47 0.37 -8.86
C LEU A 12 18.89 0.08 -7.48
N ALA A 13 19.24 0.87 -6.45
CA ALA A 13 18.69 0.72 -5.11
C ALA A 13 17.17 0.93 -5.08
N LEU A 14 16.67 1.97 -5.75
CA LEU A 14 15.24 2.26 -5.81
C LEU A 14 14.47 1.29 -6.70
N GLY A 15 15.07 0.83 -7.80
CA GLY A 15 14.50 -0.22 -8.65
C GLY A 15 14.35 -1.55 -7.91
N THR A 16 15.40 -1.98 -7.19
CA THR A 16 15.35 -3.20 -6.37
C THR A 16 14.34 -3.07 -5.22
N ALA A 17 14.33 -1.94 -4.51
CA ALA A 17 13.33 -1.66 -3.48
C ALA A 17 11.89 -1.68 -4.05
N ALA A 18 11.67 -1.08 -5.23
CA ALA A 18 10.39 -1.09 -5.91
C ALA A 18 9.96 -2.50 -6.35
N LEU A 19 10.90 -3.35 -6.78
CA LEU A 19 10.63 -4.75 -7.11
C LEU A 19 10.17 -5.54 -5.88
N PHE A 20 10.90 -5.47 -4.76
CA PHE A 20 10.49 -6.12 -3.52
C PHE A 20 9.18 -5.55 -2.97
N ALA A 21 9.01 -4.24 -3.06
CA ALA A 21 7.77 -3.59 -2.67
C ALA A 21 6.58 -4.05 -3.50
N GLY A 22 6.73 -4.18 -4.82
CA GLY A 22 5.68 -4.71 -5.69
C GLY A 22 5.34 -6.17 -5.39
N PHE A 23 6.35 -6.98 -5.05
CA PHE A 23 6.15 -8.35 -4.61
C PHE A 23 5.35 -8.43 -3.29
N ILE A 24 5.82 -7.73 -2.25
CA ILE A 24 5.15 -7.73 -0.93
C ILE A 24 3.77 -7.11 -1.04
N ASP A 25 3.63 -6.00 -1.77
CA ASP A 25 2.35 -5.36 -1.99
C ASP A 25 1.38 -6.35 -2.63
N ALA A 26 1.74 -6.99 -3.74
CA ALA A 26 0.88 -7.94 -4.42
C ALA A 26 0.40 -9.11 -3.56
N VAL A 27 1.18 -9.54 -2.57
CA VAL A 27 0.84 -10.68 -1.70
C VAL A 27 0.00 -10.22 -0.51
N VAL A 28 0.49 -9.25 0.27
CA VAL A 28 -0.06 -8.88 1.59
C VAL A 28 -0.27 -7.38 1.80
N GLY A 29 -0.05 -6.58 0.75
CA GLY A 29 -0.06 -5.13 0.85
C GLY A 29 1.19 -4.57 1.51
N GLY A 30 1.27 -3.23 1.55
CA GLY A 30 2.30 -2.54 2.31
C GLY A 30 3.60 -2.28 1.56
N GLY A 31 3.62 -2.35 0.21
CA GLY A 31 4.81 -1.99 -0.57
C GLY A 31 5.31 -0.56 -0.32
N GLY A 32 4.42 0.35 0.09
CA GLY A 32 4.79 1.70 0.55
C GLY A 32 5.72 1.71 1.77
N LEU A 33 5.67 0.71 2.65
CA LEU A 33 6.59 0.59 3.79
C LEU A 33 8.04 0.32 3.36
N ILE A 34 8.24 -0.17 2.14
CA ILE A 34 9.58 -0.40 1.57
C ILE A 34 9.98 0.81 0.72
N GLN A 35 9.11 1.25 -0.19
CA GLN A 35 9.42 2.32 -1.13
C GLN A 35 9.57 3.70 -0.48
N ILE A 36 8.72 4.06 0.49
CA ILE A 36 8.77 5.40 1.11
C ILE A 36 10.08 5.59 1.88
N PRO A 37 10.47 4.71 2.84
CA PRO A 37 11.77 4.84 3.49
C PRO A 37 12.94 4.82 2.51
N ALA A 38 12.92 3.94 1.49
CA ALA A 38 13.95 3.91 0.46
C ALA A 38 14.08 5.28 -0.23
N LEU A 39 12.98 5.86 -0.70
CA LEU A 39 12.96 7.19 -1.33
C LEU A 39 13.50 8.29 -0.41
N PHE A 40 13.07 8.34 0.86
CA PHE A 40 13.54 9.34 1.81
C PHE A 40 15.02 9.19 2.16
N THR A 41 15.53 7.96 2.22
CA THR A 41 16.97 7.71 2.49
C THR A 41 17.85 8.05 1.29
N THR A 42 17.40 7.79 0.07
CA THR A 42 18.17 8.07 -1.15
C THR A 42 18.04 9.50 -1.63
N LEU A 43 16.92 10.17 -1.33
CA LEU A 43 16.59 11.53 -1.77
C LEU A 43 16.15 12.41 -0.58
N PRO A 44 17.01 12.62 0.43
CA PRO A 44 16.64 13.35 1.66
C PRO A 44 16.39 14.85 1.44
N ASN A 45 16.88 15.41 0.33
CA ASN A 45 16.74 16.83 -0.01
C ASN A 45 15.48 17.12 -0.85
N GLU A 46 14.81 16.09 -1.34
CA GLU A 46 13.59 16.25 -2.13
C GLU A 46 12.39 16.63 -1.26
N VAL A 47 11.41 17.25 -1.92
CA VAL A 47 10.15 17.63 -1.25
C VAL A 47 9.36 16.36 -0.92
N PRO A 48 8.88 16.17 0.33
CA PRO A 48 8.11 14.99 0.73
C PRO A 48 6.95 14.66 -0.21
N ALA A 49 6.20 15.68 -0.64
CA ALA A 49 5.10 15.53 -1.59
C ALA A 49 5.54 14.89 -2.91
N THR A 50 6.73 15.25 -3.41
CA THR A 50 7.31 14.68 -4.64
C THR A 50 7.69 13.21 -4.48
N LEU A 51 8.20 12.82 -3.30
CA LEU A 51 8.51 11.42 -2.99
C LEU A 51 7.24 10.58 -2.88
N PHE A 52 6.20 11.08 -2.22
CA PHE A 52 4.89 10.42 -2.16
C PHE A 52 4.28 10.29 -3.55
N GLY A 53 4.26 11.35 -4.36
CA GLY A 53 3.73 11.29 -5.72
C GLY A 53 4.48 10.28 -6.59
N THR A 54 5.81 10.21 -6.47
CA THR A 54 6.65 9.21 -7.15
C THR A 54 6.30 7.77 -6.71
N ASN A 55 6.11 7.54 -5.41
CA ASN A 55 5.68 6.25 -4.89
C ASN A 55 4.26 5.86 -5.36
N LYS A 56 3.31 6.80 -5.32
CA LYS A 56 1.92 6.58 -5.74
C LYS A 56 1.85 6.27 -7.24
N PHE A 57 2.65 6.97 -8.06
CA PHE A 57 2.81 6.65 -9.48
C PHE A 57 3.27 5.21 -9.69
N SER A 58 4.40 4.80 -9.09
CA SER A 58 4.89 3.43 -9.21
C SER A 58 3.86 2.39 -8.73
N SER A 59 3.22 2.67 -7.59
CA SER A 59 2.30 1.75 -6.94
C SER A 59 0.99 1.57 -7.73
N VAL A 60 0.49 2.60 -8.44
CA VAL A 60 -0.69 2.41 -9.30
C VAL A 60 -0.46 1.31 -10.33
N PHE A 61 0.66 1.32 -11.05
CA PHE A 61 0.91 0.31 -12.08
C PHE A 61 1.10 -1.09 -11.49
N GLY A 62 1.91 -1.20 -10.43
CA GLY A 62 2.16 -2.47 -9.75
C GLY A 62 0.90 -3.08 -9.14
N THR A 63 0.15 -2.30 -8.38
CA THR A 63 -1.10 -2.72 -7.72
C THR A 63 -2.23 -2.94 -8.75
N SER A 64 -2.32 -2.17 -9.84
CA SER A 64 -3.31 -2.39 -10.90
C SER A 64 -3.10 -3.74 -11.59
N ASN A 65 -1.83 -4.09 -11.89
CA ASN A 65 -1.50 -5.41 -12.42
C ASN A 65 -1.93 -6.51 -11.43
N ALA A 66 -1.67 -6.32 -10.13
CA ALA A 66 -2.10 -7.27 -9.12
C ALA A 66 -3.63 -7.42 -9.04
N ALA A 67 -4.34 -6.30 -8.98
CA ALA A 67 -5.80 -6.25 -8.93
C ALA A 67 -6.44 -6.94 -10.15
N TRP A 68 -5.93 -6.68 -11.35
CA TRP A 68 -6.40 -7.32 -12.57
C TRP A 68 -6.22 -8.85 -12.54
N ARG A 69 -5.07 -9.33 -12.07
CA ARG A 69 -4.82 -10.79 -11.98
C ARG A 69 -5.69 -11.46 -10.92
N TYR A 70 -5.91 -10.83 -9.78
CA TYR A 70 -6.84 -11.32 -8.77
C TYR A 70 -8.27 -11.32 -9.29
N ALA A 71 -8.73 -10.23 -9.91
CA ALA A 71 -10.09 -10.13 -10.44
C ALA A 71 -10.42 -11.20 -11.50
N ARG A 72 -9.41 -11.68 -12.24
CA ARG A 72 -9.58 -12.76 -13.23
C ARG A 72 -9.57 -14.16 -12.65
N ARG A 73 -9.04 -14.38 -11.45
CA ARG A 73 -8.80 -15.73 -10.88
C ARG A 73 -9.47 -15.99 -9.53
N VAL A 74 -9.93 -14.96 -8.84
CA VAL A 74 -10.61 -15.02 -7.54
C VAL A 74 -12.04 -14.55 -7.71
N ASN A 75 -13.00 -15.20 -7.04
CA ASN A 75 -14.39 -14.76 -7.04
C ASN A 75 -14.53 -13.51 -6.17
N MET A 76 -14.52 -12.33 -6.80
CA MET A 76 -14.41 -11.06 -6.08
C MET A 76 -15.71 -10.70 -5.34
N PRO A 77 -15.64 -10.25 -4.07
CA PRO A 77 -16.78 -9.74 -3.33
C PRO A 77 -17.08 -8.29 -3.77
N TRP A 78 -17.64 -8.13 -4.98
CA TRP A 78 -17.89 -6.82 -5.59
C TRP A 78 -18.87 -5.95 -4.79
N ARG A 79 -19.83 -6.56 -4.09
CA ARG A 79 -20.83 -5.87 -3.27
C ARG A 79 -20.20 -5.05 -2.14
N THR A 80 -19.05 -5.48 -1.67
CA THR A 80 -18.29 -4.87 -0.57
C THR A 80 -17.13 -4.04 -1.10
N THR A 81 -16.44 -4.56 -2.12
CA THR A 81 -15.23 -3.95 -2.67
C THR A 81 -15.52 -2.64 -3.40
N LEU A 82 -16.59 -2.57 -4.21
CA LEU A 82 -16.88 -1.37 -5.01
C LEU A 82 -17.29 -0.17 -4.13
N PRO A 83 -18.21 -0.31 -3.15
CA PRO A 83 -18.52 0.81 -2.26
C PRO A 83 -17.31 1.27 -1.45
N ALA A 84 -16.50 0.31 -0.96
CA ALA A 84 -15.27 0.64 -0.24
C ALA A 84 -14.28 1.39 -1.15
N ALA A 85 -14.08 0.95 -2.40
CA ALA A 85 -13.20 1.61 -3.35
C ALA A 85 -13.69 3.02 -3.71
N PHE A 86 -15.00 3.22 -3.87
CA PHE A 86 -15.58 4.53 -4.15
C PHE A 86 -15.38 5.52 -3.00
N ALA A 87 -15.69 5.11 -1.77
CA ALA A 87 -15.41 5.93 -0.60
C ALA A 87 -13.91 6.19 -0.45
N ALA A 88 -13.09 5.16 -0.63
CA ALA A 88 -11.64 5.28 -0.51
C ALA A 88 -11.05 6.24 -1.55
N PHE A 89 -11.57 6.25 -2.78
CA PHE A 89 -11.17 7.21 -3.82
C PHE A 89 -11.44 8.66 -3.36
N ALA A 90 -12.66 8.96 -2.94
CA ALA A 90 -13.06 10.31 -2.53
C ALA A 90 -12.23 10.82 -1.34
N PHE A 91 -12.07 9.97 -0.31
CA PHE A 91 -11.32 10.34 0.89
C PHE A 91 -9.80 10.33 0.67
N SER A 92 -9.26 9.50 -0.22
CA SER A 92 -7.84 9.52 -0.58
C SER A 92 -7.44 10.80 -1.29
N TYR A 93 -8.30 11.34 -2.16
CA TYR A 93 -8.07 12.65 -2.76
C TYR A 93 -7.96 13.75 -1.68
N LEU A 94 -8.86 13.72 -0.69
CA LEU A 94 -8.81 14.65 0.46
C LEU A 94 -7.57 14.45 1.33
N GLY A 95 -7.15 13.21 1.56
CA GLY A 95 -5.93 12.87 2.27
C GLY A 95 -4.69 13.41 1.56
N ALA A 96 -4.60 13.21 0.24
CA ALA A 96 -3.50 13.73 -0.58
C ALA A 96 -3.49 15.27 -0.60
N ALA A 97 -4.67 15.90 -0.66
CA ALA A 97 -4.78 17.36 -0.55
C ALA A 97 -4.28 17.88 0.80
N ALA A 98 -4.61 17.19 1.90
CA ALA A 98 -4.14 17.56 3.24
C ALA A 98 -2.61 17.50 3.37
N VAL A 99 -1.95 16.54 2.70
CA VAL A 99 -0.48 16.44 2.65
C VAL A 99 0.13 17.66 1.99
N ALA A 100 -0.40 18.08 0.84
CA ALA A 100 0.18 19.17 0.07
C ALA A 100 -0.03 20.54 0.70
N TRP A 101 -1.06 20.70 1.54
CA TRP A 101 -1.33 21.94 2.25
C TRP A 101 -0.57 22.05 3.59
N MET A 102 0.09 20.98 4.03
CA MET A 102 0.93 21.01 5.23
C MET A 102 2.32 21.61 4.92
N PRO A 103 2.88 22.42 5.83
CA PRO A 103 4.24 22.91 5.69
C PRO A 103 5.25 21.75 5.76
N PRO A 104 6.27 21.72 4.88
CA PRO A 104 7.26 20.64 4.80
C PRO A 104 7.98 20.33 6.12
N GLU A 105 8.14 21.34 6.98
CA GLU A 105 8.77 21.23 8.29
C GLU A 105 7.95 20.37 9.27
N LEU A 106 6.61 20.37 9.15
CA LEU A 106 5.72 19.54 9.95
C LEU A 106 5.53 18.16 9.32
N LEU A 107 5.63 18.06 7.99
CA LEU A 107 5.50 16.80 7.26
C LEU A 107 6.57 15.80 7.68
N ARG A 108 7.86 16.17 7.69
CA ARG A 108 8.94 15.22 8.02
C ARG A 108 8.78 14.51 9.38
N PRO A 109 8.60 15.20 10.52
CA PRO A 109 8.38 14.54 11.80
C PRO A 109 7.05 13.80 11.88
N LEU A 110 5.99 14.32 11.24
CA LEU A 110 4.71 13.61 11.17
C LEU A 110 4.82 12.31 10.37
N ILE A 111 5.53 12.30 9.24
CA ILE A 111 5.80 11.10 8.44
C ILE A 111 6.57 10.07 9.26
N LEU A 112 7.59 10.49 10.02
CA LEU A 112 8.30 9.59 10.91
C LEU A 112 7.36 9.02 11.98
N ALA A 113 6.55 9.87 12.63
CA ALA A 113 5.56 9.43 13.61
C ALA A 113 4.48 8.52 13.01
N LEU A 114 4.10 8.72 11.75
CA LEU A 114 3.17 7.87 11.00
C LEU A 114 3.83 6.58 10.54
N LEU A 115 5.13 6.57 10.20
CA LEU A 115 5.86 5.33 9.88
C LEU A 115 5.95 4.46 11.14
N ILE A 116 6.25 5.09 12.28
CA ILE A 116 6.23 4.44 13.60
C ILE A 116 4.81 4.02 13.95
N GLY A 117 3.81 4.90 13.77
CA GLY A 117 2.41 4.62 14.08
C GLY A 117 1.81 3.53 13.20
N ALA A 118 2.17 3.47 11.92
CA ALA A 118 1.80 2.40 11.00
C ALA A 118 2.49 1.10 11.37
N ALA A 119 3.77 1.14 11.77
CA ALA A 119 4.44 -0.01 12.34
C ALA A 119 3.71 -0.49 13.61
N VAL A 120 3.50 0.38 14.59
CA VAL A 120 2.77 0.14 15.85
C VAL A 120 1.34 -0.34 15.61
N TYR A 121 0.59 0.24 14.68
CA TYR A 121 -0.78 -0.20 14.37
C TYR A 121 -0.80 -1.55 13.65
N THR A 122 0.18 -1.81 12.77
CA THR A 122 0.44 -3.15 12.20
C THR A 122 0.76 -4.15 13.32
N PHE A 123 1.44 -3.71 14.38
CA PHE A 123 1.79 -4.51 15.56
C PHE A 123 0.64 -4.66 16.59
N ALA A 124 -0.25 -3.67 16.75
CA ALA A 124 -1.20 -3.59 17.86
C ALA A 124 -2.53 -4.34 17.64
N ARG A 125 -2.81 -4.79 16.40
CA ARG A 125 -4.03 -5.56 16.07
C ARG A 125 -3.67 -6.93 15.49
N SER A 126 -2.98 -7.73 16.30
CA SER A 126 -2.56 -9.09 15.96
C SER A 126 -3.63 -10.13 16.27
N GLU A 127 -4.82 -10.11 15.67
CA GLU A 127 -5.78 -11.19 15.99
C GLU A 127 -6.84 -11.51 14.93
N PHE A 128 -6.88 -12.82 14.60
CA PHE A 128 -7.91 -13.64 13.92
C PHE A 128 -8.19 -13.46 12.41
N GLY A 129 -8.24 -14.62 11.73
CA GLY A 129 -8.59 -14.75 10.30
C GLY A 129 -8.53 -16.20 9.78
N ALA A 130 -8.82 -17.20 10.62
CA ALA A 130 -8.66 -18.61 10.27
C ALA A 130 -9.88 -19.20 9.53
N ILE A 131 -11.04 -18.54 9.55
CA ILE A 131 -12.30 -19.10 9.05
C ILE A 131 -13.05 -18.03 8.24
N HIS A 132 -13.39 -18.35 6.99
CA HIS A 132 -14.26 -17.53 6.15
C HIS A 132 -15.71 -17.66 6.66
N ARG A 133 -16.22 -16.63 7.33
CA ARG A 133 -17.63 -16.52 7.76
C ARG A 133 -18.12 -15.09 7.50
N PRO A 134 -18.79 -14.83 6.36
CA PRO A 134 -19.38 -13.53 6.09
C PRO A 134 -20.37 -13.16 7.20
N GLN A 135 -20.08 -12.12 7.98
CA GLN A 135 -20.85 -11.77 9.19
C GLN A 135 -22.00 -10.79 8.94
N HIS A 136 -22.05 -10.14 7.77
CA HIS A 136 -23.01 -9.08 7.48
C HIS A 136 -23.67 -9.29 6.11
N THR A 137 -24.98 -9.04 6.03
CA THR A 137 -25.76 -9.08 4.79
C THR A 137 -26.53 -7.76 4.61
N GLY A 138 -26.58 -7.25 3.37
CA GLY A 138 -27.47 -6.13 3.00
C GLY A 138 -26.94 -4.73 3.36
N ARG A 139 -27.82 -3.86 3.87
CA ARG A 139 -27.54 -2.41 4.05
C ARG A 139 -26.42 -2.12 5.05
N ARG A 140 -26.23 -2.98 6.05
CA ARG A 140 -25.14 -2.83 7.05
C ARG A 140 -23.76 -3.06 6.42
N GLU A 141 -23.65 -4.05 5.53
CA GLU A 141 -22.42 -4.34 4.79
C GLU A 141 -21.99 -3.13 3.94
N PHE A 142 -22.94 -2.50 3.25
CA PHE A 142 -22.68 -1.30 2.45
C PHE A 142 -22.19 -0.11 3.29
N ILE A 143 -22.84 0.16 4.43
CA ILE A 143 -22.43 1.26 5.32
C ILE A 143 -21.04 1.02 5.90
N TYR A 144 -20.75 -0.20 6.38
CA TYR A 144 -19.41 -0.54 6.86
C TYR A 144 -18.37 -0.42 5.76
N ALA A 145 -18.69 -0.82 4.53
CA ALA A 145 -17.78 -0.70 3.39
C ALA A 145 -17.43 0.77 3.10
N LEU A 146 -18.42 1.66 3.16
CA LEU A 146 -18.18 3.11 3.00
C LEU A 146 -17.34 3.70 4.14
N ILE A 147 -17.63 3.35 5.40
CA ILE A 147 -16.89 3.88 6.56
C ILE A 147 -15.45 3.38 6.55
N VAL A 148 -15.26 2.06 6.41
CA VAL A 148 -13.94 1.43 6.37
C VAL A 148 -13.14 1.92 5.16
N GLY A 149 -13.78 1.96 3.98
CA GLY A 149 -13.17 2.46 2.76
C GLY A 149 -12.79 3.94 2.86
N GLY A 150 -13.66 4.80 3.40
CA GLY A 150 -13.38 6.22 3.58
C GLY A 150 -12.25 6.49 4.58
N ALA A 151 -12.28 5.85 5.75
CA ALA A 151 -11.26 6.02 6.78
C ALA A 151 -9.87 5.56 6.28
N ILE A 152 -9.81 4.39 5.66
CA ILE A 152 -8.57 3.89 5.05
C ILE A 152 -8.16 4.75 3.86
N GLY A 153 -9.10 5.18 3.02
CA GLY A 153 -8.81 6.01 1.87
C GLY A 153 -8.13 7.29 2.27
N PHE A 154 -8.66 7.98 3.29
CA PHE A 154 -8.01 9.17 3.85
C PHE A 154 -6.60 8.86 4.35
N TYR A 155 -6.43 7.77 5.12
CA TYR A 155 -5.12 7.33 5.59
C TYR A 155 -4.15 7.00 4.44
N ASP A 156 -4.62 6.35 3.38
CA ASP A 156 -3.78 5.98 2.24
C ASP A 156 -3.35 7.19 1.42
N GLY A 157 -4.27 8.13 1.20
CA GLY A 157 -3.98 9.37 0.51
C GLY A 157 -3.04 10.28 1.30
N PHE A 158 -3.21 10.32 2.62
CA PHE A 158 -2.39 11.13 3.51
C PHE A 158 -0.98 10.55 3.73
N PHE A 159 -0.91 9.24 3.92
CA PHE A 159 0.33 8.58 4.30
C PHE A 159 0.68 7.47 3.31
N GLY A 160 -0.12 6.40 3.25
CA GLY A 160 0.03 5.33 2.26
C GLY A 160 0.75 4.04 2.70
N PRO A 161 1.84 4.06 3.48
CA PRO A 161 2.47 2.84 3.97
C PRO A 161 1.54 1.97 4.83
N GLY A 162 1.55 0.66 4.59
CA GLY A 162 0.78 -0.31 5.38
C GLY A 162 -0.71 -0.45 5.02
N THR A 163 -1.26 0.45 4.19
CA THR A 163 -2.69 0.47 3.84
C THR A 163 -3.21 -0.88 3.37
N GLY A 164 -2.49 -1.56 2.47
CA GLY A 164 -2.92 -2.85 1.94
C GLY A 164 -3.06 -3.92 3.03
N SER A 165 -2.15 -3.92 4.01
CA SER A 165 -2.21 -4.83 5.16
C SER A 165 -3.37 -4.50 6.10
N PHE A 166 -3.65 -3.21 6.31
CA PHE A 166 -4.83 -2.78 7.07
C PHE A 166 -6.14 -3.11 6.38
N LEU A 167 -6.21 -2.96 5.05
CA LEU A 167 -7.37 -3.38 4.26
C LEU A 167 -7.62 -4.86 4.39
N ILE A 168 -6.57 -5.69 4.30
CA ILE A 168 -6.69 -7.14 4.50
C ILE A 168 -7.27 -7.42 5.89
N PHE A 169 -6.71 -6.81 6.94
CA PHE A 169 -7.22 -6.98 8.30
C PHE A 169 -8.68 -6.56 8.45
N LEU A 170 -9.04 -5.37 7.94
CA LEU A 170 -10.37 -4.82 8.07
C LEU A 170 -11.39 -5.63 7.25
N PHE A 171 -11.00 -6.14 6.08
CA PHE A 171 -11.84 -7.03 5.29
C PHE A 171 -12.06 -8.39 5.97
N ILE A 172 -11.03 -8.96 6.59
CA ILE A 172 -11.17 -10.18 7.39
C ILE A 172 -12.07 -9.92 8.60
N ARG A 173 -11.83 -8.82 9.35
CA ARG A 173 -12.47 -8.54 10.64
C ARG A 173 -13.94 -8.15 10.53
N PHE A 174 -14.30 -7.34 9.53
CA PHE A 174 -15.65 -6.78 9.38
C PHE A 174 -16.50 -7.55 8.36
N PHE A 175 -15.87 -8.22 7.39
CA PHE A 175 -16.59 -8.91 6.32
C PHE A 175 -16.32 -10.42 6.29
N GLY A 176 -15.43 -10.91 7.17
CA GLY A 176 -15.18 -12.35 7.33
C GLY A 176 -14.47 -12.98 6.14
N PHE A 177 -13.77 -12.20 5.32
CA PHE A 177 -13.02 -12.72 4.16
C PHE A 177 -11.85 -13.61 4.61
N ASP A 178 -11.46 -14.57 3.77
CA ASP A 178 -10.16 -15.22 3.94
C ASP A 178 -9.03 -14.31 3.42
N PHE A 179 -7.78 -14.64 3.74
CA PHE A 179 -6.61 -13.83 3.35
C PHE A 179 -6.49 -13.62 1.84
N LEU A 180 -6.89 -14.58 1.00
CA LEU A 180 -6.79 -14.44 -0.44
C LEU A 180 -7.85 -13.46 -0.98
N HIS A 181 -9.10 -13.60 -0.55
CA HIS A 181 -10.19 -12.68 -0.94
C HIS A 181 -9.99 -11.28 -0.36
N ALA A 182 -9.51 -11.18 0.88
CA ALA A 182 -9.17 -9.91 1.51
C ALA A 182 -8.00 -9.23 0.80
N SER A 183 -6.96 -9.99 0.41
CA SER A 183 -5.85 -9.46 -0.39
C SER A 183 -6.35 -8.98 -1.74
N ALA A 184 -7.15 -9.77 -2.45
CA ALA A 184 -7.74 -9.38 -3.73
C ALA A 184 -8.58 -8.10 -3.64
N ALA A 185 -9.49 -8.00 -2.67
CA ALA A 185 -10.30 -6.81 -2.43
C ALA A 185 -9.44 -5.59 -2.06
N SER A 186 -8.41 -5.77 -1.22
CA SER A 186 -7.48 -4.69 -0.87
C SER A 186 -6.78 -4.10 -2.08
N LYS A 187 -6.45 -4.90 -3.11
CA LYS A 187 -5.79 -4.39 -4.32
C LYS A 187 -6.69 -3.48 -5.13
N VAL A 188 -7.96 -3.82 -5.26
CA VAL A 188 -8.93 -2.96 -5.97
C VAL A 188 -9.09 -1.62 -5.25
N VAL A 189 -9.20 -1.64 -3.91
CA VAL A 189 -9.28 -0.41 -3.12
C VAL A 189 -7.98 0.40 -3.23
N ASN A 190 -6.80 -0.24 -3.12
CA ASN A 190 -5.52 0.45 -3.28
C ASN A 190 -5.34 1.08 -4.66
N VAL A 191 -5.85 0.46 -5.72
CA VAL A 191 -5.84 1.08 -7.06
C VAL A 191 -6.66 2.37 -7.03
N ALA A 192 -7.86 2.33 -6.44
CA ALA A 192 -8.70 3.52 -6.32
C ALA A 192 -8.04 4.63 -5.49
N THR A 193 -7.46 4.30 -4.33
CA THR A 193 -6.81 5.31 -3.48
C THR A 193 -5.55 5.87 -4.12
N ASN A 194 -4.72 5.04 -4.75
CA ASN A 194 -3.51 5.50 -5.42
C ASN A 194 -3.84 6.35 -6.66
N LEU A 195 -4.89 5.99 -7.44
CA LEU A 195 -5.35 6.82 -8.56
C LEU A 195 -5.89 8.18 -8.09
N ALA A 196 -6.64 8.21 -6.99
CA ALA A 196 -7.12 9.46 -6.39
C ALA A 196 -5.94 10.36 -5.94
N ALA A 197 -4.98 9.78 -5.23
CA ALA A 197 -3.78 10.50 -4.79
C ALA A 197 -2.94 10.99 -5.99
N MET A 198 -2.77 10.16 -7.02
CA MET A 198 -2.12 10.58 -8.28
C MET A 198 -2.86 11.71 -8.97
N GLY A 199 -4.20 11.69 -8.97
CA GLY A 199 -5.02 12.77 -9.51
C GLY A 199 -4.78 14.11 -8.81
N TYR A 200 -4.27 14.10 -7.58
CA TYR A 200 -3.81 15.29 -6.87
C TYR A 200 -2.32 15.60 -7.15
N PHE A 201 -1.41 14.64 -7.01
CA PHE A 201 0.03 14.90 -7.12
C PHE A 201 0.51 15.20 -8.55
N LEU A 202 -0.12 14.61 -9.57
CA LEU A 202 0.28 14.76 -10.97
C LEU A 202 0.09 16.19 -11.50
N PRO A 203 -1.07 16.86 -11.34
CA PRO A 203 -1.24 18.26 -11.75
C PRO A 203 -0.34 19.25 -10.99
N ASN A 204 0.04 18.91 -9.76
CA ASN A 204 0.90 19.75 -8.91
C ASN A 204 2.41 19.57 -9.19
N GLY A 205 2.80 18.75 -10.17
CA GLY A 205 4.20 18.54 -10.55
C GLY A 205 5.03 17.76 -9.52
N HIS A 206 4.40 17.12 -8.53
CA HIS A 206 5.07 16.38 -7.46
C HIS A 206 5.43 14.93 -7.88
N ILE A 207 6.02 14.74 -9.06
CA ILE A 207 6.40 13.42 -9.56
C ILE A 207 7.74 13.48 -10.30
N LEU A 208 8.69 12.65 -9.87
CA LEU A 208 9.95 12.44 -10.58
C LEU A 208 9.74 11.42 -11.71
N LEU A 209 9.20 11.85 -12.86
CA LEU A 209 8.73 10.96 -13.92
C LEU A 209 9.74 9.87 -14.34
N GLY A 210 11.01 10.21 -14.55
CA GLY A 210 12.04 9.23 -14.95
C GLY A 210 12.23 8.13 -13.92
N LEU A 211 12.34 8.51 -12.64
CA LEU A 211 12.46 7.58 -11.52
C LEU A 211 11.15 6.80 -11.29
N ALA A 212 10.01 7.48 -11.41
CA ALA A 212 8.68 6.91 -11.23
C ALA A 212 8.42 5.80 -12.26
N ILE A 213 8.85 5.99 -13.51
CA ILE A 213 8.73 4.96 -14.57
C ILE A 213 9.63 3.76 -14.26
N LEU A 214 10.89 3.98 -13.86
CA LEU A 214 11.79 2.88 -13.46
C LEU A 214 11.22 2.09 -12.28
N MET A 215 10.78 2.79 -11.25
CA MET A 215 10.15 2.15 -10.10
C MET A 215 8.86 1.45 -10.50
N ALA A 216 8.05 2.01 -11.40
CA ALA A 216 6.82 1.38 -11.89
C ALA A 216 7.11 0.06 -12.61
N THR A 217 8.11 0.00 -13.50
CA THR A 217 8.46 -1.23 -14.22
C THR A 217 8.95 -2.31 -13.26
N CYS A 218 9.85 -1.97 -12.34
CA CYS A 218 10.32 -2.89 -11.31
C CYS A 218 9.18 -3.36 -10.40
N ASN A 219 8.28 -2.46 -9.99
CA ASN A 219 7.14 -2.77 -9.14
C ASN A 219 6.13 -3.69 -9.84
N VAL A 220 5.86 -3.48 -11.13
CA VAL A 220 5.04 -4.39 -11.95
C VAL A 220 5.67 -5.79 -12.04
N LEU A 221 6.99 -5.88 -12.25
CA LEU A 221 7.69 -7.18 -12.25
C LEU A 221 7.57 -7.89 -10.90
N GLY A 222 7.78 -7.15 -9.80
CA GLY A 222 7.56 -7.66 -8.45
C GLY A 222 6.12 -8.14 -8.24
N SER A 223 5.15 -7.35 -8.68
CA SER A 223 3.73 -7.65 -8.50
C SER A 223 3.27 -8.85 -9.33
N LEU A 224 3.88 -9.08 -10.50
CA LEU A 224 3.67 -10.29 -11.29
C LEU A 224 4.12 -11.54 -10.52
N LEU A 225 5.28 -11.51 -9.90
CA LEU A 225 5.78 -12.64 -9.11
C LEU A 225 4.91 -12.86 -7.85
N GLY A 226 4.62 -11.78 -7.12
CA GLY A 226 3.83 -11.83 -5.88
C GLY A 226 2.42 -12.38 -6.11
N THR A 227 1.68 -11.82 -7.08
CA THR A 227 0.33 -12.31 -7.39
C THR A 227 0.33 -13.73 -7.93
N HIS A 228 1.32 -14.11 -8.73
CA HIS A 228 1.40 -15.48 -9.23
C HIS A 228 1.56 -16.49 -8.09
N LEU A 229 2.44 -16.21 -7.12
CA LEU A 229 2.66 -17.07 -5.96
C LEU A 229 1.46 -17.10 -5.02
N ALA A 230 0.82 -15.96 -4.77
CA ALA A 230 -0.37 -15.87 -3.95
C ALA A 230 -1.56 -16.65 -4.55
N LEU A 231 -1.77 -16.55 -5.86
CA LEU A 231 -2.81 -17.30 -6.56
C LEU A 231 -2.51 -18.80 -6.63
N ARG A 232 -1.22 -19.19 -6.73
CA ARG A 232 -0.80 -20.60 -6.80
C ARG A 232 -0.92 -21.33 -5.46
N HIS A 233 -0.57 -20.66 -4.35
CA HIS A 233 -0.51 -21.30 -3.04
C HIS A 233 -1.69 -20.92 -2.11
N GLY A 234 -2.55 -19.99 -2.55
CA GLY A 234 -3.79 -19.62 -1.89
C GLY A 234 -3.62 -18.91 -0.55
N SER A 235 -4.72 -18.88 0.23
CA SER A 235 -4.85 -18.14 1.49
C SER A 235 -3.78 -18.51 2.53
N GLY A 236 -3.37 -19.78 2.61
CA GLY A 236 -2.34 -20.23 3.54
C GLY A 236 -0.97 -19.59 3.30
N PHE A 237 -0.58 -19.38 2.03
CA PHE A 237 0.66 -18.69 1.70
C PHE A 237 0.58 -17.19 1.99
N VAL A 238 -0.53 -16.54 1.59
CA VAL A 238 -0.76 -15.12 1.89
C VAL A 238 -0.66 -14.88 3.39
N ARG A 239 -1.26 -15.74 4.20
CA ARG A 239 -1.15 -15.71 5.66
C ARG A 239 0.29 -15.87 6.15
N LYS A 240 1.06 -16.84 5.62
CA LYS A 240 2.47 -17.04 6.02
C LYS A 240 3.34 -15.83 5.71
N VAL A 241 3.18 -15.26 4.51
CA VAL A 241 3.94 -14.06 4.10
C VAL A 241 3.54 -12.88 4.98
N PHE A 242 2.24 -12.71 5.28
CA PHE A 242 1.76 -11.67 6.19
C PHE A 242 2.43 -11.78 7.55
N LEU A 243 2.39 -12.98 8.14
CA LEU A 243 3.02 -13.25 9.43
C LEU A 243 4.53 -13.05 9.40
N CYS A 244 5.21 -13.45 8.33
CA CYS A 244 6.66 -13.26 8.18
C CYS A 244 7.04 -11.79 8.15
N VAL A 245 6.32 -10.98 7.36
CA VAL A 245 6.52 -9.54 7.27
C VAL A 245 6.32 -8.90 8.65
N VAL A 246 5.21 -9.22 9.32
CA VAL A 246 4.95 -8.72 10.69
C VAL A 246 6.06 -9.15 11.67
N SER A 247 6.49 -10.41 11.65
CA SER A 247 7.54 -10.92 12.54
C SER A 247 8.91 -10.25 12.31
N LEU A 248 9.33 -10.09 11.05
CA LEU A 248 10.58 -9.38 10.72
C LEU A 248 10.51 -7.93 11.20
N PHE A 249 9.35 -7.30 11.06
CA PHE A 249 9.11 -5.97 11.60
C PHE A 249 9.21 -5.94 13.13
N ILE A 250 8.68 -6.93 13.86
CA ILE A 250 8.80 -6.99 15.33
C ILE A 250 10.26 -7.07 15.76
N VAL A 251 11.05 -7.93 15.12
CA VAL A 251 12.48 -8.10 15.42
C VAL A 251 13.23 -6.80 15.15
N LYS A 252 12.98 -6.15 14.02
CA LYS A 252 13.59 -4.86 13.70
C LYS A 252 13.21 -3.79 14.72
N PHE A 253 11.95 -3.69 15.09
CA PHE A 253 11.48 -2.69 16.05
C PHE A 253 12.05 -2.91 17.46
N ALA A 254 12.12 -4.17 17.90
CA ALA A 254 12.78 -4.52 19.16
C ALA A 254 14.27 -4.11 19.13
N TYR A 255 14.96 -4.37 18.01
CA TYR A 255 16.33 -3.92 17.84
C TYR A 255 16.45 -2.38 17.88
N ASP A 256 15.65 -1.65 17.10
CA ASP A 256 15.68 -0.17 17.06
C ASP A 256 15.26 0.48 18.39
N THR A 257 14.55 -0.24 19.27
CA THR A 257 14.11 0.26 20.59
C THR A 257 15.12 -0.05 21.71
N PHE A 258 15.87 -1.15 21.61
CA PHE A 258 16.79 -1.62 22.64
C PHE A 258 18.28 -1.49 22.28
N ALA A 259 18.62 -1.08 21.06
CA ALA A 259 19.99 -0.77 20.60
C ALA A 259 20.25 0.75 20.61
#